data_AF-A0A8S3CTA9-F1
#
_entry.id   AF-A0A8S3CTA9-F1
#
_cell.length_a   1.000
_cell.length_b   1.000
_cell.length_c   1.000
_cell.angle_alpha   90.00
_cell.angle_beta   90.00
_cell.angle_gamma   90.00
#
_symmetry.space_group_name_H-M   'P 1'
#
loop_
_entity.id
_entity.type
_entity.pdbx_description
1 polymer ?
#
loop_
_entity_poly.entity_id
_entity_poly.type
_entity_poly.pdbx_seq_one_letter_code
_entity_poly.pdbx_strand_id
1 'polypeptide(L)'
;FGHDTLGVDWTFQQDGAKPHIHAKSQEWCEKHFPCFIDKDHWPPSSPVLNPLDCCIWDELAHQVNWDAVTSKTTLIHEVKRAVRKVSLDVVFESCSSWTNRLHRLSQVKGNYLR
;
A
#
# COMPACT_ATOMS: atom_id res chain seq x y z
N PHE A 1 -12.39 5.46 12.63
CA PHE A 1 -11.92 4.07 12.37
C PHE A 1 -10.42 3.93 12.59
N GLY A 2 -9.56 4.62 11.82
CA GLY A 2 -8.10 4.54 12.00
C GLY A 2 -7.62 4.97 13.38
N HIS A 3 -8.04 6.16 13.86
CA HIS A 3 -7.74 6.61 15.23
C HIS A 3 -8.27 5.67 16.31
N ASP A 4 -9.48 5.14 16.14
CA ASP A 4 -10.11 4.24 17.13
C ASP A 4 -9.42 2.88 17.21
N THR A 5 -8.74 2.45 16.14
CA THR A 5 -8.15 1.10 16.02
C THR A 5 -6.63 1.10 16.20
N LEU A 6 -5.94 2.10 15.65
CA LEU A 6 -4.47 2.19 15.61
C LEU A 6 -3.93 3.26 16.57
N GLY A 7 -4.80 4.02 17.25
CA GLY A 7 -4.40 5.18 18.03
C GLY A 7 -3.95 6.35 17.17
N VAL A 8 -3.01 7.14 17.68
CA VAL A 8 -2.50 8.36 17.00
C VAL A 8 -1.11 8.19 16.39
N ASP A 9 -0.45 7.06 16.63
CA ASP A 9 0.93 6.82 16.18
C ASP A 9 0.97 5.99 14.89
N TRP A 10 0.49 6.58 13.80
CA TRP A 10 0.54 5.97 12.48
C TRP A 10 0.59 7.03 11.37
N THR A 11 1.10 6.64 10.21
CA THR A 11 1.22 7.50 9.03
C THR A 11 0.43 6.90 7.88
N PHE A 12 -0.44 7.69 7.26
CA PHE A 12 -1.11 7.30 6.02
C PHE A 12 -0.16 7.43 4.83
N GLN A 13 -0.11 6.40 4.00
CA GLN A 13 0.66 6.38 2.76
C GLN A 13 -0.21 5.90 1.60
N GLN A 14 -0.07 6.55 0.45
CA GLN A 14 -0.68 6.17 -0.83
C GLN A 14 0.26 6.56 -1.99
N ASP A 15 0.00 6.05 -3.19
CA ASP A 15 0.78 6.38 -4.39
C ASP A 15 0.39 7.75 -4.99
N GLY A 16 1.20 8.23 -5.93
CA GLY A 16 1.04 9.52 -6.59
C GLY A 16 0.01 9.57 -7.72
N ALA A 17 -1.03 8.71 -7.73
CA ALA A 17 -2.06 8.75 -8.76
C ALA A 17 -2.79 10.10 -8.80
N LYS A 18 -3.27 10.53 -9.99
CA LYS A 18 -3.92 11.84 -10.19
C LYS A 18 -5.02 12.17 -9.15
N PRO A 19 -5.92 11.24 -8.78
CA PRO A 19 -6.92 11.50 -7.74
C PRO A 19 -6.31 11.71 -6.35
N HIS A 20 -5.22 11.02 -6.03
CA HIS A 20 -4.57 11.07 -4.72
C HIS A 20 -3.81 12.39 -4.52
N ILE A 21 -3.15 12.91 -5.56
CA ILE A 21 -2.42 14.18 -5.51
C ILE A 21 -3.30 15.43 -5.66
N HIS A 22 -4.60 15.26 -5.92
CA HIS A 22 -5.52 16.38 -6.08
C HIS A 22 -5.69 17.14 -4.75
N ALA A 23 -5.77 18.48 -4.81
CA ALA A 23 -5.84 19.35 -3.62
C ALA A 23 -6.89 18.91 -2.60
N LYS A 24 -8.13 18.66 -3.06
CA LYS A 24 -9.22 18.16 -2.19
C LYS A 24 -8.88 16.86 -1.44
N SER A 25 -8.16 15.93 -2.07
CA SER A 25 -7.76 14.67 -1.44
C SER A 25 -6.67 14.91 -0.40
N GLN A 26 -5.68 15.75 -0.73
CA GLN A 26 -4.58 16.13 0.17
C GLN A 26 -5.10 16.87 1.41
N GLU A 27 -5.94 17.91 1.23
CA GLU A 27 -6.58 18.66 2.31
C GLU A 27 -7.42 17.75 3.23
N TRP A 28 -8.14 16.80 2.64
CA TRP A 28 -8.92 15.85 3.43
C TRP A 28 -8.00 14.93 4.25
N CYS A 29 -6.93 14.40 3.66
CA CYS A 29 -5.98 13.54 4.38
C CYS A 29 -5.30 14.28 5.53
N GLU A 30 -4.82 15.50 5.28
CA GLU A 30 -4.16 16.35 6.29
C GLU A 30 -5.09 16.66 7.48
N LYS A 31 -6.38 16.89 7.22
CA LYS A 31 -7.36 17.20 8.27
C LYS A 31 -7.77 15.98 9.11
N HIS A 32 -7.75 14.77 8.55
CA HIS A 32 -8.38 13.60 9.17
C HIS A 32 -7.39 12.53 9.65
N PHE A 33 -6.14 12.56 9.20
CA PHE A 33 -5.11 11.60 9.60
C PHE A 33 -4.10 12.21 10.57
N PRO A 34 -3.56 11.42 11.52
CA PRO A 34 -2.60 11.96 12.48
C PRO A 34 -1.25 12.28 11.82
N CYS A 35 -0.86 11.51 10.80
CA CYS A 35 0.25 11.80 9.92
C CYS A 35 -0.07 11.28 8.51
N PHE A 36 0.45 11.95 7.48
CA PHE A 36 0.20 11.66 6.07
C PHE A 36 1.43 12.01 5.23
N ILE A 37 1.85 11.10 4.35
CA ILE A 37 2.86 11.39 3.33
C ILE A 37 2.18 12.10 2.15
N ASP A 38 2.35 13.41 2.07
CA ASP A 38 1.77 14.22 1.00
C ASP A 38 2.41 13.96 -0.38
N LYS A 39 1.80 14.56 -1.40
CA LYS A 39 2.22 14.43 -2.80
C LYS A 39 3.66 14.87 -3.09
N ASP A 40 4.23 15.75 -2.26
CA ASP A 40 5.57 16.32 -2.47
C ASP A 40 6.65 15.47 -1.76
N HIS A 41 6.25 14.71 -0.73
CA HIS A 41 7.11 13.75 -0.05
C HIS A 41 7.07 12.35 -0.67
N TRP A 42 6.05 12.01 -1.46
CA TRP A 42 6.00 10.75 -2.22
C TRP A 42 6.85 10.82 -3.49
N PRO A 43 7.84 9.95 -3.69
CA PRO A 43 8.62 9.95 -4.92
C PRO A 43 7.77 9.47 -6.11
N PRO A 44 7.78 10.20 -7.24
CA PRO A 44 6.98 9.84 -8.41
C PRO A 44 7.40 8.48 -8.98
N SER A 45 6.45 7.77 -9.59
CA SER A 45 6.70 6.54 -10.35
C SER A 45 7.52 5.46 -9.61
N SER A 46 7.31 5.32 -8.31
CA SER A 46 8.05 4.38 -7.45
C SER A 46 7.19 3.22 -6.88
N PRO A 47 6.64 2.31 -7.72
CA PRO A 47 5.88 1.15 -7.23
C PRO A 47 6.68 0.28 -6.25
N VAL A 48 8.01 0.24 -6.41
CA VAL A 48 8.93 -0.53 -5.56
C VAL A 48 8.92 -0.11 -4.09
N LEU A 49 8.41 1.10 -3.80
CA LEU A 49 8.33 1.62 -2.44
C LEU A 49 6.99 1.37 -1.77
N ASN A 50 5.90 1.17 -2.52
CA ASN A 50 4.58 0.94 -1.95
C ASN A 50 4.45 -0.55 -1.53
N PRO A 51 4.29 -0.88 -0.23
CA PRO A 51 4.16 -2.24 0.28
C PRO A 51 3.04 -3.01 -0.39
N LEU A 52 1.96 -2.30 -0.75
CA LEU A 52 0.86 -2.89 -1.49
C LEU A 52 1.32 -3.38 -2.86
N ASP A 53 1.97 -2.51 -3.65
CA ASP A 53 2.39 -2.81 -5.03
C ASP A 53 3.56 -3.78 -5.10
N CYS A 54 4.46 -3.74 -4.13
CA CYS A 54 5.67 -4.54 -4.18
C CYS A 54 5.58 -5.90 -3.47
N CYS A 55 4.46 -6.18 -2.78
CA CYS A 55 4.30 -7.39 -1.98
C CYS A 55 2.83 -7.82 -1.83
N ILE A 56 1.98 -7.00 -1.20
CA ILE A 56 0.65 -7.47 -0.76
C ILE A 56 -0.27 -7.84 -1.94
N TRP A 57 -0.23 -7.09 -3.05
CA TRP A 57 -1.03 -7.44 -4.23
C TRP A 57 -0.61 -8.76 -4.87
N ASP A 58 0.69 -9.05 -4.90
CA ASP A 58 1.23 -10.30 -5.42
C ASP A 58 0.82 -11.48 -4.53
N GLU A 59 0.98 -11.35 -3.20
CA GLU A 59 0.53 -12.35 -2.24
C GLU A 59 -0.98 -12.61 -2.35
N LEU A 60 -1.80 -11.55 -2.44
CA LEU A 60 -3.24 -11.72 -2.61
C LEU A 60 -3.59 -12.43 -3.91
N ALA A 61 -2.93 -12.09 -5.02
CA ALA A 61 -3.15 -12.73 -6.31
C ALA A 61 -2.82 -14.23 -6.26
N HIS A 62 -1.78 -14.63 -5.52
CA HIS A 62 -1.43 -16.04 -5.30
C HIS A 62 -2.47 -16.80 -4.44
N GLN A 63 -3.11 -16.11 -3.50
CA GLN A 63 -4.10 -16.73 -2.60
C GLN A 63 -5.50 -16.87 -3.21
N VAL A 64 -5.82 -16.08 -4.24
CA VAL A 64 -7.10 -16.14 -4.97
C VAL A 64 -7.16 -17.42 -5.80
N ASN A 65 -8.28 -18.15 -5.69
CA ASN A 65 -8.55 -19.25 -6.63
C ASN A 65 -9.20 -18.69 -7.89
N TRP A 66 -8.40 -18.38 -8.90
CA TRP A 66 -8.87 -17.78 -10.14
C TRP A 66 -9.85 -18.66 -10.93
N ASP A 67 -9.76 -19.99 -10.79
CA ASP A 67 -10.70 -20.92 -11.45
C ASP A 67 -12.13 -20.80 -10.91
N ALA A 68 -12.29 -20.32 -9.68
CA ALA A 68 -13.60 -20.06 -9.09
C ALA A 68 -14.19 -18.69 -9.50
N VAL A 69 -13.40 -17.82 -10.12
CA VAL A 69 -13.78 -16.44 -10.44
C VAL A 69 -14.45 -16.38 -11.82
N THR A 70 -15.77 -16.53 -11.82
CA THR A 70 -16.63 -16.43 -13.01
C THR A 70 -17.50 -15.17 -13.07
N SER A 71 -17.50 -14.35 -12.01
CA SER A 71 -18.34 -13.17 -11.88
C SER A 71 -17.75 -12.18 -10.89
N LYS A 72 -18.28 -10.94 -10.87
CA LYS A 72 -17.94 -9.94 -9.85
C LYS A 72 -18.19 -10.46 -8.43
N THR A 73 -19.28 -11.20 -8.22
CA THR A 73 -19.65 -11.73 -6.90
C THR A 73 -18.64 -12.78 -6.42
N THR A 74 -18.24 -13.69 -7.31
CA THR A 74 -17.23 -14.71 -6.98
C THR A 74 -15.84 -14.11 -6.83
N LEU A 75 -15.49 -13.07 -7.59
CA LEU A 75 -14.27 -12.29 -7.38
C LEU A 75 -14.23 -11.66 -5.98
N ILE A 76 -15.29 -10.94 -5.57
CA ILE A 76 -15.36 -10.32 -4.24
C ILE A 76 -15.24 -11.38 -3.14
N HIS A 77 -15.89 -12.54 -3.33
CA HIS A 77 -15.80 -13.65 -2.38
C HIS A 77 -14.35 -14.16 -2.25
N GLU A 78 -13.71 -14.45 -3.39
CA GLU A 78 -12.34 -14.99 -3.41
C GLU A 78 -11.31 -14.00 -2.86
N VAL A 79 -11.41 -12.71 -3.18
CA VAL A 79 -10.53 -11.67 -2.61
C VAL A 79 -10.69 -11.61 -1.09
N LYS A 80 -11.93 -11.63 -0.56
CA LYS A 80 -12.16 -11.66 0.90
C LYS A 80 -11.59 -12.92 1.55
N ARG A 81 -11.65 -14.06 0.86
CA ARG A 81 -11.05 -15.33 1.31
C ARG A 81 -9.52 -15.23 1.33
N ALA A 82 -8.93 -14.70 0.26
CA ALA A 82 -7.48 -14.50 0.12
C ALA A 82 -6.92 -13.58 1.21
N VAL A 83 -7.57 -12.44 1.49
CA VAL A 83 -7.16 -11.52 2.57
C VAL A 83 -7.03 -12.22 3.92
N ARG A 84 -7.91 -13.16 4.25
CA ARG A 84 -7.85 -13.92 5.51
C ARG A 84 -6.71 -14.93 5.58
N LYS A 85 -6.08 -15.24 4.44
CA LYS A 85 -4.94 -16.16 4.35
C LYS A 85 -3.59 -15.46 4.37
N VAL A 86 -3.54 -14.18 4.03
CA VAL A 86 -2.32 -13.38 4.15
C VAL A 86 -1.92 -13.32 5.62
N SER A 87 -0.72 -13.80 5.95
CA SER A 87 -0.23 -13.79 7.32
C SER A 87 0.08 -12.37 7.77
N LEU A 88 -0.02 -12.12 9.08
CA LEU A 88 0.42 -10.85 9.65
C LEU A 88 1.92 -10.63 9.45
N ASP A 89 2.72 -11.70 9.44
CA ASP A 89 4.16 -11.62 9.20
C ASP A 89 4.46 -11.01 7.82
N VAL A 90 3.76 -11.43 6.76
CA VAL A 90 3.91 -10.84 5.41
C VAL A 90 3.58 -9.36 5.43
N VAL A 91 2.52 -8.95 6.16
CA VAL A 91 2.16 -7.53 6.30
C VAL A 91 3.27 -6.76 7.01
N PHE A 92 3.76 -7.25 8.16
CA PHE A 92 4.80 -6.58 8.92
C PHE A 92 6.14 -6.52 8.19
N GLU A 93 6.53 -7.58 7.49
CA GLU A 93 7.73 -7.62 6.66
C GLU A 93 7.63 -6.65 5.50
N SER A 94 6.47 -6.55 4.84
CA SER A 94 6.25 -5.60 3.75
C SER A 94 6.48 -4.15 4.22
N CYS A 95 5.94 -3.79 5.38
CA CYS A 95 6.13 -2.48 6.00
C CYS A 95 7.58 -2.27 6.48
N SER A 96 8.17 -3.26 7.15
CA SER A 96 9.53 -3.16 7.69
C SER A 96 10.58 -3.08 6.59
N SER A 97 10.30 -3.66 5.42
CA SER A 97 11.17 -3.58 4.24
C SER A 97 11.22 -2.18 3.61
N TRP A 98 10.28 -1.30 3.97
CA TRP A 98 10.15 0.04 3.40
C TRP A 98 11.43 0.86 3.50
N THR A 99 11.99 0.99 4.71
CA THR A 99 13.19 1.79 4.97
C THR A 99 14.39 1.25 4.21
N ASN A 100 14.51 -0.08 4.12
CA ASN A 100 15.54 -0.73 3.30
C ASN A 100 15.37 -0.42 1.81
N ARG A 101 14.14 -0.41 1.29
CA ARG A 101 13.84 -0.06 -0.11
C ARG A 101 14.15 1.41 -0.39
N LEU A 102 13.78 2.32 0.50
CA LEU A 102 14.16 3.75 0.43
C LEU A 102 15.68 3.93 0.43
N HIS A 103 16.38 3.25 1.34
CA HIS A 103 17.83 3.32 1.42
C HIS A 103 18.46 2.85 0.10
N ARG A 104 18.03 1.71 -0.43
CA ARG A 104 18.50 1.21 -1.73
C ARG A 104 18.20 2.18 -2.87
N LEU A 105 17.00 2.79 -2.90
CA LEU A 105 16.64 3.78 -3.92
C LEU A 105 17.56 5.01 -3.88
N SER A 106 17.94 5.45 -2.68
CA SER A 106 18.93 6.51 -2.48
C SER A 106 20.31 6.12 -3.04
N GLN A 107 20.77 4.89 -2.80
CA GLN A 107 22.06 4.39 -3.32
C GLN A 107 22.10 4.37 -4.86
N VAL A 108 20.97 4.08 -5.51
CA VAL A 108 20.89 4.06 -6.98
C VAL A 108 20.49 5.41 -7.59
N LYS A 109 20.48 6.49 -6.79
CA LYS A 109 20.12 7.86 -7.21
C LYS A 109 18.73 7.94 -7.89
N GLY A 110 17.76 7.18 -7.39
CA GLY A 110 16.39 7.18 -7.90
C GLY A 110 16.16 6.31 -9.15
N ASN A 111 17.15 5.53 -9.59
CA ASN A 111 16.94 4.54 -10.65
C ASN A 111 16.16 3.30 -10.16
N TYR A 112 15.64 2.50 -11.08
CA TYR A 112 14.92 1.27 -10.75
C TYR A 112 15.79 0.30 -9.95
N LEU A 113 15.24 -0.20 -8.83
CA LEU A 113 15.81 -1.30 -8.07
C LEU A 113 15.64 -2.60 -8.87
N ARG A 114 16.75 -3.30 -9.11
CA ARG A 114 16.75 -4.67 -9.62
C ARG A 114 16.65 -5.67 -8.48
#